data_AF-A0A969TQI7-F1
#
_entry.id   AF-A0A969TQI7-F1
#
_cell.length_a   1.000
_cell.length_b   1.000
_cell.length_c   1.000
_cell.angle_alpha   90.00
_cell.angle_beta   90.00
_cell.angle_gamma   90.00
#
_symmetry.space_group_name_H-M   'P 1'
#
loop_
_entity.id
_entity.type
_entity.pdbx_description
1 polymer ?
#
loop_
_entity_poly.entity_id
_entity_poly.type
_entity_poly.pdbx_seq_one_letter_code
_entity_poly.pdbx_strand_id
1 'polypeptide(L)'
;MTLALFLQKWDAPIGSAAFQRGIATNAAQQKLWRIILLIVISSGIISCLISAQAQTWWNKYGGEINVEISHLINQTERSLIIVDRKPTYIIPTSYSLAPNTQLLFVTQVRNIKIPNNISNIFLMNPTTQLRDELRQQNYQSIPIAKYDSSGMFQGMELWKAKTIN
;
A
#
# COMPACT_ATOMS: atom_id res chain seq x y z
N MET A 1 37.67 47.85 60.37
CA MET A 1 37.06 46.51 60.33
C MET A 1 35.55 46.73 60.28
N THR A 2 34.78 46.48 59.22
CA THR A 2 34.93 45.68 58.00
C THR A 2 33.73 46.03 57.12
N LEU A 3 33.91 46.78 56.01
CA LEU A 3 32.87 46.93 54.98
C LEU A 3 33.39 47.42 53.62
N ALA A 4 34.71 47.37 53.39
CA ALA A 4 35.33 47.75 52.11
C ALA A 4 35.77 46.56 51.24
N LEU A 5 35.64 45.31 51.72
CA LEU A 5 36.11 44.11 51.01
C LEU A 5 35.00 43.30 50.34
N PHE A 6 33.73 43.70 50.45
CA PHE A 6 32.61 42.92 49.88
C PHE A 6 32.15 43.38 48.49
N LEU A 7 32.61 44.55 48.02
CA LEU A 7 32.23 45.12 46.72
C LEU A 7 33.38 45.18 45.71
N GLN A 8 34.40 44.33 45.86
CA GLN A 8 35.52 44.21 44.88
C GLN A 8 35.59 42.79 44.27
N LYS A 9 34.46 42.09 44.18
CA LYS A 9 34.37 40.74 43.59
C LYS A 9 33.28 40.60 42.53
N TRP A 10 32.77 41.72 41.99
CA TRP A 10 31.66 41.71 41.04
C TRP A 10 31.90 42.47 39.72
N ASP A 11 33.16 42.81 39.42
CA ASP A 11 33.58 43.30 38.09
C ASP A 11 34.46 42.26 37.35
N ALA A 12 34.13 40.98 37.47
CA ALA A 12 34.67 39.98 36.54
C ALA A 12 33.83 40.07 35.25
N PRO A 13 34.41 40.39 34.08
CA PRO A 13 33.67 40.36 32.83
C PRO A 13 33.10 38.94 32.64
N ILE A 14 31.77 38.83 32.70
CA ILE A 14 30.98 37.62 32.45
C ILE A 14 30.98 37.37 30.93
N GLY A 15 32.18 37.10 30.42
CA GLY A 15 32.48 37.05 29.00
C GLY A 15 33.91 36.59 28.83
N SER A 16 34.26 35.45 29.44
CA SER A 16 35.51 34.81 29.09
C SER A 16 35.49 34.57 27.58
N ALA A 17 36.54 35.02 26.90
CA ALA A 17 36.78 34.79 25.47
C ALA A 17 36.71 33.30 25.07
N ALA A 18 36.60 32.38 26.04
CA ALA A 18 36.34 30.97 25.85
C ALA A 18 34.95 30.68 25.25
N PHE A 19 33.90 31.46 25.53
CA PHE A 19 32.59 31.26 24.89
C PHE A 19 32.58 31.77 23.43
N GLN A 20 33.35 32.81 23.13
CA GLN A 20 33.47 33.31 21.75
C GLN A 20 34.30 32.40 20.84
N ARG A 21 35.19 31.56 21.39
CA ARG A 21 35.96 30.57 20.60
C ARG A 21 35.15 29.35 20.18
N GLY A 22 33.96 29.12 20.75
CA GLY A 22 33.08 28.02 20.34
C GLY A 22 32.32 28.27 19.02
N ILE A 23 32.39 29.50 18.48
CA ILE A 23 31.59 29.95 17.33
C ILE A 23 32.44 30.45 16.15
N ALA A 24 33.77 30.28 16.22
CA ALA A 24 34.64 30.47 15.06
C ALA A 24 34.62 29.19 14.20
N THR A 25 33.45 28.84 13.65
CA THR A 25 33.37 27.75 12.68
C THR A 25 34.17 28.14 11.45
N ASN A 26 35.20 27.37 11.10
CA ASN A 26 35.94 27.55 9.87
C ASN A 26 34.94 27.60 8.69
N ALA A 27 34.99 28.64 7.85
CA ALA A 27 34.02 28.82 6.76
C ALA A 27 33.94 27.59 5.83
N ALA A 28 35.04 26.86 5.66
CA ALA A 28 35.06 25.60 4.92
C ALA A 28 34.26 24.50 5.62
N GLN A 29 34.37 24.41 6.95
CA GLN A 29 33.62 23.46 7.77
C GLN A 29 32.11 23.80 7.77
N GLN A 30 31.75 25.08 7.84
CA GLN A 30 30.35 25.49 7.75
C GLN A 30 29.76 25.17 6.38
N LYS A 31 30.51 25.38 5.29
CA LYS A 31 30.10 25.01 3.93
C LYS A 31 29.92 23.50 3.78
N LEU A 32 30.84 22.70 4.35
CA LEU A 32 30.74 21.25 4.37
C LEU A 32 29.47 20.77 5.08
N TRP A 33 29.19 21.25 6.29
CA TRP A 33 28.00 20.85 7.04
C TRP A 33 26.70 21.30 6.37
N ARG A 34 26.68 22.45 5.67
CA ARG A 34 25.53 22.86 4.86
C ARG A 34 25.28 21.88 3.70
N ILE A 35 26.33 21.42 3.02
CA ILE A 35 26.21 20.41 1.95
C ILE A 35 25.70 19.08 2.51
N ILE A 36 26.26 18.62 3.63
CA ILE A 36 25.80 17.38 4.30
C ILE A 36 24.32 17.49 4.68
N LEU A 37 23.92 18.62 5.28
CA LEU A 37 22.53 18.86 5.67
C LEU A 37 21.59 18.87 4.45
N LEU A 38 22.00 19.51 3.35
CA LEU A 38 21.24 19.48 2.10
C LEU A 38 21.09 18.06 1.55
N ILE A 39 22.14 17.25 1.58
CA ILE A 39 22.10 15.85 1.14
C ILE A 39 21.15 15.04 2.01
N VAL A 40 21.20 15.18 3.34
CA VAL A 40 20.35 14.44 4.28
C VAL A 40 18.87 14.85 4.13
N ILE A 41 18.59 16.14 3.98
CA ILE A 41 17.21 16.60 3.75
C ILE A 41 16.70 16.08 2.40
N SER A 42 17.52 16.17 1.35
CA SER A 42 17.13 15.69 0.01
C SER A 42 16.90 14.18 -0.01
N SER A 43 17.75 13.39 0.64
CA SER A 43 17.56 11.94 0.75
C SER A 43 16.33 11.59 1.57
N GLY A 44 16.04 12.35 2.63
CA GLY A 44 14.80 12.22 3.40
C GLY A 44 13.56 12.47 2.54
N ILE A 45 13.54 13.54 1.75
CA ILE A 45 12.44 13.85 0.83
C ILE A 45 12.27 12.74 -0.20
N ILE A 46 13.37 12.27 -0.82
CA ILE A 46 13.32 11.16 -1.79
C ILE A 46 12.78 9.89 -1.13
N SER A 47 13.23 9.57 0.09
CA SER A 47 12.74 8.43 0.86
C SER A 47 11.24 8.54 1.15
N CYS A 48 10.76 9.73 1.54
CA CYS A 48 9.34 9.99 1.73
C CYS A 48 8.56 9.83 0.42
N LEU A 49 9.07 10.32 -0.71
CA LEU A 49 8.42 10.19 -2.01
C LEU A 49 8.33 8.73 -2.47
N ILE A 50 9.40 7.94 -2.30
CA ILE A 50 9.38 6.50 -2.62
C ILE A 50 8.39 5.78 -1.71
N SER A 51 8.41 6.09 -0.41
CA SER A 51 7.52 5.48 0.58
C SER A 51 6.05 5.82 0.32
N ALA A 52 5.74 7.08 0.00
CA ALA A 52 4.38 7.54 -0.25
C ALA A 52 3.78 6.98 -1.54
N GLN A 53 4.61 6.69 -2.54
CA GLN A 53 4.18 6.11 -3.82
C GLN A 53 4.15 4.58 -3.83
N ALA A 54 4.63 3.93 -2.77
CA ALA A 54 4.63 2.47 -2.69
C ALA A 54 3.18 1.93 -2.65
N GLN A 55 2.82 1.09 -3.63
CA GLN A 55 1.49 0.48 -3.72
C GLN A 55 1.26 -0.56 -2.61
N THR A 56 2.33 -1.19 -2.13
CA THR A 56 2.34 -2.18 -1.05
C THR A 56 3.39 -1.81 -0.02
N TRP A 57 3.22 -2.27 1.22
CA TRP A 57 4.14 -2.01 2.34
C TRP A 57 4.61 -3.33 2.93
N TRP A 58 5.72 -3.32 3.67
CA TRP A 58 6.31 -4.55 4.25
C TRP A 58 5.35 -5.29 5.20
N ASN A 59 4.35 -4.60 5.76
CA ASN A 59 3.36 -5.20 6.65
C ASN A 59 2.07 -5.65 5.94
N LYS A 60 1.89 -5.33 4.65
CA LYS A 60 0.74 -5.75 3.84
C LYS A 60 1.10 -7.02 3.07
N TYR A 61 1.39 -8.09 3.81
CA TYR A 61 1.62 -9.41 3.25
C TYR A 61 0.47 -9.79 2.29
N GLY A 62 0.82 -10.31 1.10
CA GLY A 62 -0.16 -10.58 0.03
C GLY A 62 -0.71 -9.35 -0.70
N GLY A 63 -0.21 -8.13 -0.41
CA GLY A 63 -0.61 -6.90 -1.10
C GLY A 63 -0.28 -6.92 -2.60
N GLU A 64 0.86 -7.51 -2.98
CA GLU A 64 1.28 -7.62 -4.39
C GLU A 64 0.28 -8.42 -5.21
N ILE A 65 -0.23 -9.52 -4.65
CA ILE A 65 -1.27 -10.36 -5.27
C ILE A 65 -2.54 -9.54 -5.52
N ASN A 66 -2.95 -8.71 -4.56
CA ASN A 66 -4.12 -7.86 -4.72
C ASN A 66 -3.94 -6.80 -5.82
N VAL A 67 -2.75 -6.19 -5.91
CA VAL A 67 -2.41 -5.25 -6.97
C VAL A 67 -2.46 -5.95 -8.33
N GLU A 68 -1.84 -7.12 -8.45
CA GLU A 68 -1.80 -7.89 -9.70
C GLU A 68 -3.20 -8.31 -10.16
N ILE A 69 -4.02 -8.85 -9.27
CA ILE A 69 -5.42 -9.20 -9.53
C ILE A 69 -6.20 -7.97 -10.00
N SER A 70 -6.05 -6.83 -9.33
CA SER A 70 -6.75 -5.60 -9.72
C SER A 70 -6.32 -5.13 -11.11
N HIS A 71 -5.03 -5.24 -11.44
CA HIS A 71 -4.51 -4.88 -12.75
C HIS A 71 -5.08 -5.78 -13.86
N LEU A 72 -5.14 -7.09 -13.63
CA LEU A 72 -5.75 -8.05 -14.58
C LEU A 72 -7.23 -7.75 -14.84
N ILE A 73 -7.99 -7.37 -13.81
CA ILE A 73 -9.41 -7.07 -13.93
C ILE A 73 -9.63 -5.71 -14.61
N ASN A 74 -8.83 -4.70 -14.25
CA ASN A 74 -8.94 -3.33 -14.76
C ASN A 74 -8.62 -3.20 -16.26
N GLN A 75 -7.92 -4.18 -16.84
CA GLN A 75 -7.69 -4.27 -18.30
C GLN A 75 -8.96 -4.57 -19.10
N THR A 76 -10.05 -4.93 -18.44
CA THR A 76 -11.29 -5.33 -19.08
C THR A 76 -12.43 -4.38 -18.75
N GLU A 77 -13.27 -4.10 -19.75
CA GLU A 77 -14.46 -3.27 -19.55
C GLU A 77 -15.65 -4.10 -19.05
N ARG A 78 -16.53 -3.43 -18.29
CA ARG A 78 -17.82 -3.97 -17.78
C ARG A 78 -17.62 -5.32 -17.09
N SER A 79 -16.75 -5.28 -16.09
CA SER A 79 -16.31 -6.45 -15.34
C SER A 79 -17.22 -6.72 -14.15
N LEU A 80 -17.59 -7.97 -13.93
CA LEU A 80 -18.29 -8.45 -12.74
C LEU A 80 -17.39 -9.42 -12.01
N ILE A 81 -17.14 -9.17 -10.73
CA ILE A 81 -16.45 -10.12 -9.86
C ILE A 81 -17.49 -10.78 -8.95
N ILE A 82 -17.56 -12.11 -9.00
CA ILE A 82 -18.43 -12.91 -8.14
C ILE A 82 -17.61 -13.48 -6.99
N VAL A 83 -18.12 -13.28 -5.76
CA VAL A 83 -17.50 -13.75 -4.52
C VAL A 83 -18.53 -14.57 -3.75
N ASP A 84 -18.31 -15.88 -3.64
CA ASP A 84 -19.21 -16.84 -2.96
C ASP A 84 -18.65 -17.38 -1.63
N ARG A 85 -17.44 -16.94 -1.26
CA ARG A 85 -16.81 -17.22 0.04
C ARG A 85 -16.79 -15.96 0.90
N LYS A 86 -15.71 -15.78 1.67
CA LYS A 86 -15.55 -14.66 2.59
C LYS A 86 -15.29 -13.37 1.81
N PRO A 87 -16.03 -12.28 2.08
CA PRO A 87 -15.75 -10.96 1.51
C PRO A 87 -14.31 -10.47 1.76
N THR A 88 -13.66 -10.98 2.81
CA THR A 88 -12.26 -10.66 3.15
C THR A 88 -11.27 -10.93 2.03
N TYR A 89 -11.59 -11.80 1.06
CA TYR A 89 -10.70 -12.05 -0.08
C TYR A 89 -10.71 -10.92 -1.12
N ILE A 90 -11.79 -10.13 -1.23
CA ILE A 90 -11.90 -9.07 -2.24
C ILE A 90 -11.76 -7.66 -1.66
N ILE A 91 -12.02 -7.47 -0.36
CA ILE A 91 -11.94 -6.16 0.30
C ILE A 91 -10.59 -5.45 0.08
N PRO A 92 -9.42 -6.12 0.21
CA PRO A 92 -8.15 -5.46 -0.04
C PRO A 92 -7.96 -5.06 -1.52
N THR A 93 -8.52 -5.84 -2.44
CA THR A 93 -8.47 -5.58 -3.89
C THR A 93 -9.43 -4.47 -4.30
N SER A 94 -10.58 -4.32 -3.63
CA SER A 94 -11.67 -3.45 -4.08
C SER A 94 -11.29 -1.98 -4.18
N TYR A 95 -10.34 -1.53 -3.36
CA TYR A 95 -9.81 -0.17 -3.41
C TYR A 95 -9.09 0.16 -4.72
N SER A 96 -8.49 -0.83 -5.37
CA SER A 96 -7.71 -0.66 -6.61
C SER A 96 -8.50 -1.03 -7.88
N LEU A 97 -9.77 -1.42 -7.75
CA LEU A 97 -10.61 -1.78 -8.90
C LEU A 97 -11.07 -0.54 -9.66
N ALA A 98 -11.22 -0.68 -10.98
CA ALA A 98 -11.74 0.36 -11.83
C ALA A 98 -13.21 0.68 -11.48
N PRO A 99 -13.66 1.94 -11.59
CA PRO A 99 -15.02 2.34 -11.19
C PRO A 99 -16.16 1.63 -11.93
N ASN A 100 -15.87 1.05 -13.10
CA ASN A 100 -16.80 0.28 -13.92
C ASN A 100 -16.86 -1.21 -13.55
N THR A 101 -16.14 -1.65 -12.52
CA THR A 101 -16.14 -3.02 -12.02
C THR A 101 -17.22 -3.20 -10.96
N GLN A 102 -18.11 -4.17 -11.17
CA GLN A 102 -19.16 -4.51 -10.23
C GLN A 102 -18.74 -5.69 -9.36
N LEU A 103 -19.13 -5.66 -8.09
CA LEU A 103 -18.92 -6.74 -7.14
C LEU A 103 -20.27 -7.39 -6.82
N LEU A 104 -20.34 -8.72 -6.98
CA LEU A 104 -21.50 -9.52 -6.59
C LEU A 104 -21.09 -10.49 -5.48
N PHE A 105 -21.56 -10.22 -4.27
CA PHE A 105 -21.41 -11.12 -3.13
C PHE A 105 -22.58 -12.09 -3.10
N VAL A 106 -22.26 -13.39 -3.16
CA VAL A 106 -23.25 -14.47 -3.21
C VAL A 106 -23.18 -15.24 -1.90
N THR A 107 -24.23 -15.16 -1.09
CA THR A 107 -24.35 -15.94 0.15
C THR A 107 -24.96 -17.33 -0.09
N GLN A 108 -25.79 -17.44 -1.13
CA GLN A 108 -26.43 -18.69 -1.56
C GLN A 108 -26.17 -18.89 -3.04
N VAL A 109 -25.41 -19.94 -3.37
CA VAL A 109 -25.06 -20.30 -4.74
C VAL A 109 -26.22 -21.04 -5.40
N ARG A 110 -27.30 -20.32 -5.69
CA ARG A 110 -28.48 -20.79 -6.44
C ARG A 110 -29.09 -19.64 -7.21
N ASN A 111 -29.46 -19.87 -8.47
CA ASN A 111 -30.13 -18.90 -9.33
C ASN A 111 -29.37 -17.57 -9.42
N ILE A 112 -28.04 -17.64 -9.54
CA ILE A 112 -27.21 -16.44 -9.67
C ILE A 112 -27.60 -15.73 -10.95
N LYS A 113 -28.00 -14.46 -10.83
CA LYS A 113 -28.37 -13.62 -11.96
C LYS A 113 -27.20 -12.73 -12.36
N ILE A 114 -26.64 -13.00 -13.53
CA ILE A 114 -25.61 -12.15 -14.14
C ILE A 114 -26.32 -11.03 -14.91
N PRO A 115 -26.01 -9.75 -14.65
CA PRO A 115 -26.59 -8.66 -15.43
C PRO A 115 -26.20 -8.72 -16.90
N ASN A 116 -27.16 -8.50 -17.81
CA ASN A 116 -26.96 -8.61 -19.26
C ASN A 116 -25.94 -7.62 -19.84
N ASN A 117 -25.61 -6.55 -19.11
CA ASN A 117 -24.66 -5.52 -19.53
C ASN A 117 -23.20 -5.87 -19.21
N ILE A 118 -22.92 -7.05 -18.63
CA ILE A 118 -21.59 -7.52 -18.27
C ILE A 118 -20.98 -8.32 -19.41
N SER A 119 -19.74 -7.98 -19.78
CA SER A 119 -18.98 -8.70 -20.81
C SER A 119 -17.86 -9.56 -20.24
N ASN A 120 -17.35 -9.22 -19.05
CA ASN A 120 -16.25 -9.94 -18.42
C ASN A 120 -16.65 -10.40 -17.02
N ILE A 121 -16.67 -11.71 -16.80
CA ILE A 121 -17.06 -12.30 -15.51
C ILE A 121 -15.82 -12.95 -14.90
N PHE A 122 -15.47 -12.51 -13.70
CA PHE A 122 -14.38 -13.04 -12.90
C PHE A 122 -14.94 -13.68 -11.63
N LEU A 123 -14.32 -14.77 -11.19
CA LEU A 123 -14.67 -15.46 -9.96
C LEU A 123 -13.45 -15.44 -9.04
N MET A 124 -13.64 -14.95 -7.82
CA MET A 124 -12.59 -14.86 -6.82
C MET A 124 -12.69 -16.04 -5.86
N ASN A 125 -11.66 -16.89 -5.80
CA ASN A 125 -11.63 -18.09 -4.96
C ASN A 125 -12.91 -18.94 -5.01
N PRO A 126 -13.46 -19.24 -6.22
CA PRO A 126 -14.79 -19.82 -6.35
C PRO A 126 -14.88 -21.18 -5.65
N THR A 127 -16.01 -21.45 -4.99
CA THR A 127 -16.33 -22.82 -4.58
C THR A 127 -16.63 -23.70 -5.80
N THR A 128 -16.61 -25.01 -5.60
CA THR A 128 -17.09 -25.96 -6.62
C THR A 128 -18.55 -25.69 -6.98
N GLN A 129 -19.39 -25.40 -5.99
CA GLN A 129 -20.81 -25.09 -6.19
C GLN A 129 -21.02 -23.91 -7.15
N LEU A 130 -20.25 -22.82 -7.00
CA LEU A 130 -20.37 -21.66 -7.89
C LEU A 130 -20.00 -22.02 -9.33
N ARG A 131 -18.92 -22.78 -9.51
CA ARG A 131 -18.51 -23.22 -10.85
C ARG A 131 -19.53 -24.16 -11.48
N ASP A 132 -20.16 -25.02 -10.68
CA ASP A 132 -21.17 -25.96 -11.17
C ASP A 132 -22.47 -25.24 -11.54
N GLU A 133 -22.92 -24.27 -10.74
CA GLU A 133 -24.07 -23.40 -11.05
C GLU A 133 -23.85 -22.62 -12.35
N LEU A 134 -22.66 -22.02 -12.51
CA LEU A 134 -22.31 -21.31 -13.75
C LEU A 134 -22.25 -22.26 -14.95
N ARG A 135 -21.77 -23.49 -14.76
CA ARG A 135 -21.78 -24.51 -15.82
C ARG A 135 -23.20 -24.87 -16.25
N GLN A 136 -24.16 -24.94 -15.34
CA GLN A 136 -25.58 -25.16 -15.67
C GLN A 136 -26.16 -23.99 -16.49
N GLN A 137 -25.62 -22.78 -16.32
CA GLN A 137 -25.96 -21.59 -17.09
C GLN A 137 -25.11 -21.41 -18.36
N ASN A 138 -24.46 -22.49 -18.84
CA ASN A 138 -23.63 -22.49 -20.06
C ASN A 138 -22.35 -21.64 -19.97
N TYR A 139 -21.81 -21.43 -18.76
CA TYR A 139 -20.50 -20.80 -18.55
C TYR A 139 -19.42 -21.82 -18.16
N GLN A 140 -18.29 -21.77 -18.85
CA GLN A 140 -17.07 -22.47 -18.47
C GLN A 140 -16.19 -21.56 -17.60
N SER A 141 -15.80 -22.06 -16.44
CA SER A 141 -14.84 -21.39 -15.55
C SER A 141 -13.41 -21.84 -15.87
N ILE A 142 -12.53 -20.90 -16.20
CA ILE A 142 -11.12 -21.15 -16.55
C ILE A 142 -10.23 -20.43 -15.53
N PRO A 143 -9.27 -21.10 -14.88
CA PRO A 143 -8.33 -20.44 -13.99
C PRO A 143 -7.39 -19.55 -14.82
N ILE A 144 -7.23 -18.29 -14.42
CA ILE A 144 -6.36 -17.32 -15.11
C ILE A 144 -5.15 -16.91 -14.28
N ALA A 145 -5.26 -16.96 -12.95
CA ALA A 145 -4.13 -16.77 -12.05
C ALA A 145 -4.30 -17.63 -10.81
N LYS A 146 -3.19 -18.17 -10.31
CA LYS A 146 -3.11 -18.91 -9.07
C LYS A 146 -1.90 -18.42 -8.30
N TYR A 147 -2.13 -18.12 -7.02
CA TYR A 147 -1.13 -17.63 -6.10
C TYR A 147 -1.06 -18.59 -4.93
N ASP A 148 0.11 -19.19 -4.76
CA ASP A 148 0.34 -20.13 -3.68
C ASP A 148 0.20 -19.45 -2.31
N SER A 149 -0.22 -20.24 -1.32
CA SER A 149 -0.22 -19.79 0.06
C SER A 149 1.20 -19.50 0.52
N SER A 150 1.46 -18.27 0.99
CA SER A 150 2.72 -17.92 1.65
C SER A 150 2.44 -17.58 3.12
N GLY A 151 3.03 -18.34 4.05
CA GLY A 151 2.84 -18.15 5.49
C GLY A 151 1.37 -18.30 5.92
N MET A 152 0.80 -17.27 6.54
CA MET A 152 -0.60 -17.26 7.02
C MET A 152 -1.64 -16.98 5.92
N PHE A 153 -1.20 -16.68 4.69
CA PHE A 153 -2.10 -16.33 3.59
C PHE A 153 -2.61 -17.60 2.92
N GLN A 154 -3.92 -17.77 2.92
CA GLN A 154 -4.55 -18.78 2.08
C GLN A 154 -4.33 -18.37 0.62
N GLY A 155 -3.98 -19.35 -0.23
CA GLY A 155 -3.76 -19.11 -1.64
C GLY A 155 -4.97 -18.41 -2.29
N MET A 156 -4.68 -17.58 -3.29
CA MET A 156 -5.71 -16.89 -4.07
C MET A 156 -5.73 -17.43 -5.48
N GLU A 157 -6.93 -17.61 -6.02
CA GLU A 157 -7.17 -18.03 -7.38
C GLU A 157 -8.16 -17.05 -8.01
N LEU A 158 -7.79 -16.57 -9.20
CA LEU A 158 -8.67 -15.79 -10.06
C LEU A 158 -9.08 -16.66 -11.24
N TRP A 159 -10.39 -16.75 -11.46
CA TRP A 159 -10.98 -17.49 -12.56
C TRP A 159 -11.75 -16.55 -13.47
N LYS A 160 -11.82 -16.87 -14.76
CA LYS A 160 -12.66 -16.18 -15.74
C LYS A 160 -13.77 -17.12 -16.20
N ALA A 161 -15.02 -16.66 -16.14
CA ALA A 161 -16.15 -17.37 -16.72
C ALA A 161 -16.37 -16.92 -18.16
N LYS A 162 -16.52 -17.88 -19.08
CA LYS A 162 -16.78 -17.65 -20.51
C LYS A 162 -17.97 -18.47 -20.95
N THR A 163 -18.81 -17.92 -21.82
CA THR A 163 -19.91 -18.69 -22.42
C THR A 163 -19.36 -19.80 -23.31
N ILE A 164 -19.96 -20.98 -23.23
CA ILE A 164 -19.67 -22.11 -24.11
C ILE A 164 -20.48 -21.89 -25.39
N ASN A 165 -19.80 -21.53 -26.48
CA ASN A 165 -20.38 -21.46 -27.83
C ASN A 165 -20.33 -22.83 -28.50
#